data_AF-A0AAW5IP87-F1
#
_entry.id   AF-A0AAW5IP87-F1
#
_cell.length_a   1.000
_cell.length_b   1.000
_cell.length_c   1.000
_cell.angle_alpha   90.00
_cell.angle_beta   90.00
_cell.angle_gamma   90.00
#
_symmetry.space_group_name_H-M   'P 1'
#
loop_
_entity.id
_entity.type
_entity.pdbx_description
1 polymer ?
#
loop_
_entity_poly.entity_id
_entity_poly.type
_entity_poly.pdbx_seq_one_letter_code
_entity_poly.pdbx_strand_id
1 'polypeptide(L)'
;MNMFEQMPFSEKYPVFRKLAEIGDLRKLSREELELYDEDIKNMRDIYATRKFDEKKGMEIGMAKGMAKGMEKGMAKGMEKEKLATARRLLSMGLSDEQVSTATELPLEEIQKMKE
;
A
#
# COMPACT_ATOMS: atom_id res chain seq x y z
N MET A 1 -18.10 11.72 -58.79
CA MET A 1 -17.93 11.88 -57.32
C MET A 1 -18.78 13.06 -56.88
N ASN A 2 -19.56 12.88 -55.81
CA ASN A 2 -20.50 13.90 -55.33
C ASN A 2 -19.75 14.96 -54.52
N MET A 3 -20.04 16.25 -54.73
CA MET A 3 -19.38 17.37 -54.03
C MET A 3 -19.47 17.26 -52.50
N PHE A 4 -20.54 16.61 -52.01
CA PHE A 4 -20.79 16.38 -50.58
C PHE A 4 -19.81 15.39 -49.93
N GLU A 5 -19.18 14.52 -50.71
CA GLU A 5 -18.26 13.50 -50.20
C GLU A 5 -16.85 14.04 -49.97
N GLN A 6 -16.48 15.14 -50.65
CA GLN A 6 -15.14 15.75 -50.59
C GLN A 6 -14.99 16.87 -49.54
N MET A 7 -16.07 17.31 -48.90
CA MET A 7 -15.99 18.33 -47.85
C MET A 7 -15.26 17.79 -46.59
N PRO A 8 -14.52 18.64 -45.85
CA PRO A 8 -13.95 18.26 -44.55
C PRO A 8 -15.05 17.81 -43.57
N PHE A 9 -14.74 16.86 -42.69
CA PHE A 9 -15.71 16.28 -41.74
C PHE A 9 -16.44 17.34 -40.89
N SER A 10 -15.73 18.39 -40.50
CA SER A 10 -16.27 19.54 -39.74
C SER A 10 -17.28 20.37 -40.53
N GLU A 11 -17.23 20.35 -41.85
CA GLU A 11 -18.12 21.13 -42.73
C GLU A 11 -19.35 20.35 -43.18
N LYS A 12 -19.25 19.01 -43.25
CA LYS A 12 -20.40 18.12 -43.52
C LYS A 12 -21.47 18.22 -42.44
N TYR A 13 -21.08 18.57 -41.22
CA TYR A 13 -21.94 18.58 -40.04
C TYR A 13 -21.70 19.85 -39.20
N PRO A 14 -22.61 20.84 -39.28
CA PRO A 14 -22.47 22.13 -38.59
C PRO A 14 -22.26 22.02 -37.06
N VAL A 15 -22.75 20.95 -36.45
CA VAL A 15 -22.57 20.66 -35.01
C VAL A 15 -21.09 20.50 -34.66
N PHE A 16 -20.30 19.80 -35.49
CA PHE A 16 -18.88 19.60 -35.22
C PHE A 16 -18.06 20.86 -35.47
N ARG A 17 -18.47 21.74 -36.40
CA ARG A 17 -17.87 23.08 -36.54
C ARG A 17 -18.05 23.90 -35.26
N LYS A 18 -19.27 23.95 -34.71
CA LYS A 18 -19.54 24.63 -33.43
C LYS A 18 -18.75 24.02 -32.27
N LEU A 19 -18.65 22.69 -32.19
CA LEU A 19 -17.84 22.02 -31.16
C LEU A 19 -16.35 22.36 -31.28
N ALA A 20 -15.81 22.38 -32.50
CA ALA A 20 -14.42 22.75 -32.74
C ALA A 20 -14.15 24.22 -32.37
N GLU A 21 -15.10 25.11 -32.63
CA GLU A 21 -15.00 26.52 -32.24
C GLU A 21 -15.04 26.74 -30.73
N ILE A 22 -15.84 25.95 -30.00
CA ILE A 22 -15.91 26.01 -28.53
C ILE A 22 -14.64 25.47 -27.89
N GLY A 23 -14.01 24.44 -28.49
CA GLY A 23 -12.77 23.85 -28.00
C GLY A 23 -11.49 24.58 -28.42
N ASP A 24 -11.57 25.65 -29.22
CA ASP A 24 -10.40 26.38 -29.69
C ASP A 24 -9.89 27.36 -28.61
N LEU A 25 -8.89 26.90 -27.85
CA LEU A 25 -8.22 27.67 -26.80
C LEU A 25 -7.67 29.02 -27.28
N ARG A 26 -7.47 29.20 -28.60
CA ARG A 26 -6.97 30.47 -29.18
C ARG A 26 -8.02 31.58 -29.17
N LYS A 27 -9.29 31.23 -28.95
CA LYS A 27 -10.39 32.20 -28.83
C LYS A 27 -10.60 32.70 -27.40
N LEU A 28 -9.94 32.08 -26.42
CA LEU A 28 -9.98 32.53 -25.03
C LEU A 28 -9.29 33.90 -24.92
N SER A 29 -9.87 34.75 -24.09
CA SER A 29 -9.18 35.95 -23.61
C SER A 29 -7.96 35.56 -22.77
N ARG A 30 -7.06 36.52 -22.56
CA ARG A 30 -5.87 36.30 -21.73
C ARG A 30 -6.24 35.86 -20.31
N GLU A 31 -7.28 36.46 -19.73
CA GLU A 31 -7.77 36.13 -18.38
C GLU A 31 -8.30 34.70 -18.32
N GLU A 32 -9.08 34.26 -19.32
CA GLU A 32 -9.60 32.89 -19.38
C GLU A 32 -8.49 31.85 -19.60
N LEU A 33 -7.46 32.18 -20.38
CA LEU A 33 -6.25 31.34 -20.53
C LEU A 33 -5.47 31.21 -19.23
N GLU A 34 -5.30 32.32 -18.49
CA GLU A 34 -4.60 32.31 -17.21
C GLU A 34 -5.36 31.47 -16.17
N LEU A 35 -6.69 31.59 -16.10
CA LEU A 35 -7.54 30.73 -15.26
C LEU A 35 -7.46 29.26 -15.67
N TYR A 36 -7.49 28.96 -16.97
CA TYR A 36 -7.35 27.59 -17.47
C TYR A 36 -5.99 26.99 -17.06
N ASP A 37 -4.90 27.73 -17.25
CA ASP A 37 -3.57 27.28 -16.88
C ASP A 37 -3.42 27.10 -15.36
N GLU A 38 -4.03 27.98 -14.57
CA GLU A 38 -4.08 27.87 -13.11
C GLU A 38 -4.84 26.62 -12.66
N ASP A 39 -6.02 26.36 -13.22
CA ASP A 39 -6.79 25.15 -12.93
C ASP A 39 -6.01 23.88 -13.27
N ILE A 40 -5.31 23.86 -14.41
CA ILE A 40 -4.46 22.72 -14.79
C ILE A 40 -3.30 22.54 -13.81
N LYS A 41 -2.66 23.62 -13.33
CA LYS A 41 -1.61 23.56 -12.31
C LYS A 41 -2.16 23.02 -11.00
N ASN A 42 -3.27 23.57 -10.52
CA ASN A 42 -3.93 23.13 -9.29
C ASN A 42 -4.28 21.64 -9.35
N MET A 43 -4.85 21.19 -10.46
CA MET A 43 -5.18 19.77 -10.67
C MET A 43 -3.93 18.87 -10.65
N ARG A 44 -2.82 19.32 -11.25
CA ARG A 44 -1.55 18.58 -11.22
C ARG A 44 -0.95 18.52 -9.82
N ASP A 45 -0.97 19.61 -9.08
CA ASP A 45 -0.41 19.68 -7.72
C ASP A 45 -1.22 18.83 -6.75
N ILE A 46 -2.55 18.87 -6.84
CA ILE A 46 -3.44 18.00 -6.06
C ILE A 46 -3.16 16.53 -6.38
N TYR A 47 -3.04 16.19 -7.66
CA TYR A 47 -2.75 14.82 -8.09
C TYR A 47 -1.40 14.33 -7.57
N ALA A 48 -0.35 15.16 -7.71
CA ALA A 48 1.00 14.83 -7.24
C ALA A 48 1.04 14.63 -5.72
N THR A 49 0.42 15.54 -4.97
CA THR A 49 0.33 15.47 -3.51
C THR A 49 -0.38 14.20 -3.06
N ARG A 50 -1.57 13.93 -3.63
CA ARG A 50 -2.34 12.73 -3.32
C ARG A 50 -1.57 11.46 -3.63
N LYS A 51 -0.90 11.39 -4.78
CA LYS A 51 -0.09 10.22 -5.16
C LYS A 51 1.09 10.01 -4.22
N PHE A 52 1.74 11.09 -3.78
CA PHE A 52 2.81 11.02 -2.80
C PHE A 52 2.31 10.50 -1.45
N ASP A 53 1.18 11.01 -0.97
CA ASP A 53 0.60 10.58 0.30
C ASP A 53 0.11 9.13 0.27
N GLU A 54 -0.52 8.69 -0.82
CA GLU A 54 -0.90 7.29 -1.04
C GLU A 54 0.33 6.37 -0.97
N LYS A 55 1.40 6.72 -1.69
CA LYS A 55 2.65 5.95 -1.71
C LYS A 55 3.30 5.90 -0.33
N LYS A 56 3.45 7.05 0.32
CA LYS A 56 4.05 7.17 1.65
C LYS A 56 3.25 6.41 2.71
N GLY A 57 1.92 6.49 2.64
CA GLY A 57 1.01 5.75 3.52
C GLY A 57 1.18 4.23 3.36
N MET A 58 1.30 3.75 2.12
CA MET A 58 1.54 2.34 1.83
C MET A 58 2.92 1.87 2.35
N GLU A 59 3.98 2.63 2.10
CA GLU A 59 5.34 2.32 2.59
C GLU A 59 5.39 2.25 4.12
N ILE A 60 4.82 3.25 4.81
CA ILE A 60 4.74 3.27 6.28
C ILE A 60 3.91 2.09 6.79
N GLY A 61 2.76 1.82 6.16
CA GLY A 61 1.89 0.70 6.52
C GLY A 61 2.59 -0.65 6.40
N MET A 62 3.29 -0.87 5.29
CA MET A 62 4.05 -2.10 5.03
C MET A 62 5.21 -2.25 6.01
N ALA A 63 6.00 -1.20 6.24
CA ALA A 63 7.12 -1.24 7.19
C ALA A 63 6.65 -1.54 8.61
N LYS A 64 5.59 -0.85 9.09
CA LYS A 64 5.00 -1.12 10.41
C LYS A 64 4.41 -2.52 10.51
N GLY A 65 3.74 -2.99 9.45
CA GLY A 65 3.17 -4.33 9.40
C GLY A 65 4.25 -5.42 9.47
N MET A 66 5.33 -5.26 8.70
CA MET A 66 6.46 -6.18 8.68
C MET A 66 7.20 -6.21 10.01
N ALA A 67 7.49 -5.04 10.60
CA ALA A 67 8.16 -4.97 11.91
C ALA A 67 7.33 -5.67 13.00
N LYS A 68 6.04 -5.35 13.12
CA LYS A 68 5.13 -6.00 14.09
C LYS A 68 4.98 -7.50 13.82
N GLY A 69 4.93 -7.90 12.55
CA GLY A 69 4.84 -9.31 12.16
C GLY A 69 6.09 -10.09 12.54
N MET A 70 7.26 -9.52 12.29
CA MET A 70 8.55 -10.13 12.61
C MET A 70 8.75 -10.26 14.12
N GLU A 71 8.47 -9.20 14.88
CA GLU A 71 8.58 -9.22 16.35
C GLU A 71 7.66 -10.28 16.97
N LYS A 72 6.38 -10.30 16.58
CA LYS A 72 5.42 -11.32 17.06
C LYS A 72 5.80 -12.73 16.62
N GLY A 73 6.29 -12.87 15.39
CA GLY A 73 6.75 -14.16 14.84
C GLY A 73 7.95 -14.70 15.60
N MET A 74 8.93 -13.84 15.87
CA MET A 74 10.14 -14.20 16.62
C MET A 74 9.84 -14.53 18.07
N ALA A 75 9.01 -13.73 18.76
CA ALA A 75 8.60 -14.02 20.14
C ALA A 75 7.89 -15.38 20.25
N LYS A 76 6.89 -15.64 19.38
CA LYS A 76 6.20 -16.94 19.34
C LYS A 76 7.13 -18.09 18.96
N GLY A 77 8.11 -17.84 18.09
CA GLY A 77 9.12 -18.82 17.69
C GLY A 77 10.01 -19.22 18.86
N MET A 78 10.55 -18.23 19.57
CA MET A 78 11.40 -18.45 20.75
C MET A 78 10.64 -19.16 21.86
N GLU A 79 9.39 -18.77 22.15
CA GLU A 79 8.55 -19.45 23.14
C GLU A 79 8.33 -20.92 22.77
N LYS A 80 7.92 -21.20 21.51
CA LYS A 80 7.77 -22.58 21.03
C LYS A 80 9.05 -23.38 21.10
N GLU A 81 10.20 -22.76 20.80
CA GLU A 81 11.50 -23.42 20.85
C GLU A 81 11.91 -23.75 22.28
N LYS A 82 11.71 -22.83 23.24
CA LYS A 82 11.88 -23.10 24.68
C LYS A 82 11.03 -24.28 25.14
N LEU A 83 9.75 -24.32 24.79
CA LEU A 83 8.85 -25.42 25.15
C LEU A 83 9.28 -26.75 24.49
N ALA A 84 9.69 -26.72 23.22
CA ALA A 84 10.15 -27.91 22.51
C ALA A 84 11.47 -28.45 23.09
N THR A 85 12.38 -27.56 23.48
CA THR A 85 13.64 -27.90 24.14
C THR A 85 13.37 -28.47 25.53
N ALA A 86 12.45 -27.90 26.31
CA ALA A 86 12.04 -28.47 27.60
C ALA A 86 11.52 -29.90 27.47
N ARG A 87 10.62 -30.17 26.52
CA ARG A 87 10.11 -31.53 26.23
C ARG A 87 11.22 -32.51 25.87
N ARG A 88 12.20 -32.07 25.08
CA ARG A 88 13.35 -32.90 24.69
C ARG A 88 14.21 -33.25 25.89
N LEU A 89 14.51 -32.29 26.75
CA LEU A 89 15.31 -32.51 27.97
C LEU A 89 14.58 -33.45 28.95
N LEU A 90 13.26 -33.29 29.11
CA LEU A 90 12.44 -34.22 29.88
C LEU A 90 12.48 -35.64 29.30
N SER A 91 12.39 -35.79 27.97
CA SER A 91 12.49 -37.12 27.32
C SER A 91 13.87 -37.77 27.47
N MET A 92 14.91 -36.97 27.73
CA MET A 92 16.26 -37.45 28.00
C MET A 92 16.46 -37.83 29.48
N GLY A 93 15.44 -37.67 30.33
CA GLY A 93 15.47 -38.10 31.73
C GLY A 93 16.08 -37.07 32.70
N LEU A 94 16.20 -35.80 32.31
CA LEU A 94 16.64 -34.73 33.22
C LEU A 94 15.56 -34.41 34.27
N SER A 95 15.98 -33.92 35.45
CA SER A 95 15.06 -33.51 36.51
C SER A 95 14.34 -32.20 36.16
N ASP A 96 13.19 -31.96 36.79
CA ASP A 96 12.38 -30.76 36.50
C ASP A 96 13.11 -29.47 36.85
N GLU A 97 13.92 -29.49 37.90
CA GLU A 97 14.77 -28.37 38.31
C GLU A 97 15.86 -28.10 37.27
N GLN A 98 16.45 -29.15 36.68
CA GLN A 98 17.46 -29.01 35.63
C GLN A 98 16.85 -28.47 34.34
N VAL A 99 15.67 -28.95 33.95
CA VAL A 99 14.97 -28.48 32.74
C VAL A 99 14.48 -27.04 32.92
N SER A 100 13.92 -26.69 34.08
CA SER A 100 13.51 -25.33 34.41
C SER A 100 14.70 -24.36 34.32
N THR A 101 15.85 -24.75 34.90
CA THR A 101 17.07 -23.94 34.83
C THR A 101 17.59 -23.78 33.40
N ALA A 102 17.61 -24.86 32.61
CA ALA A 102 18.16 -24.85 31.25
C ALA A 102 17.29 -24.09 30.23
N THR A 103 15.97 -24.03 30.45
CA THR A 103 15.02 -23.39 29.52
C THR A 103 14.49 -22.05 30.00
N GLU A 104 14.85 -21.67 31.22
CA GLU A 104 14.34 -20.49 31.93
C GLU A 104 12.80 -20.49 32.04
N LEU A 105 12.18 -21.66 31.98
CA LEU A 105 10.74 -21.83 32.19
C LEU A 105 10.49 -22.09 33.68
N PRO A 106 9.38 -21.59 34.24
CA PRO A 106 9.05 -21.85 35.63
C PRO A 106 8.78 -23.34 35.86
N LEU A 107 9.14 -23.83 37.06
CA LEU A 107 8.94 -25.23 37.47
C LEU A 107 7.50 -25.71 37.26
N GLU A 108 6.52 -24.85 37.54
CA GLU A 108 5.09 -25.15 37.33
C GLU A 108 4.77 -25.45 35.85
N GLU A 109 5.37 -24.73 34.90
CA GLU A 109 5.17 -24.99 33.47
C GLU A 109 5.79 -26.31 33.05
N ILE A 110 6.97 -26.66 33.58
CA ILE A 110 7.63 -27.94 33.32
C ILE A 110 6.80 -29.10 33.86
N GLN A 111 6.25 -28.98 35.07
CA GLN A 111 5.40 -30.00 35.68
C GLN A 111 4.11 -30.23 34.88
N LYS A 112 3.47 -29.16 34.38
CA LYS A 112 2.30 -29.25 33.48
C LYS A 112 2.59 -29.96 32.16
N MET A 113 3.84 -30.06 31.72
CA MET A 113 4.18 -30.79 30.49
C MET A 113 4.21 -32.31 30.66
N LYS A 114 4.20 -32.80 31.90
CA LYS A 114 4.19 -34.24 32.22
C LYS A 114 2.79 -34.80 32.44
N GLU A 115 1.80 -33.94 32.65
CA GLU A 115 0.37 -34.28 32.67
C GLU A 115 -0.12 -34.61 31.25
#